data_AF-A0A967J817-F1
#
_entry.id   AF-A0A967J817-F1
#
_cell.length_a   1.000
_cell.length_b   1.000
_cell.length_c   1.000
_cell.angle_alpha   90.00
_cell.angle_beta   90.00
_cell.angle_gamma   90.00
#
_symmetry.space_group_name_H-M   'P 1'
#
loop_
_entity.id
_entity.type
_entity.pdbx_description
1 polymer ?
#
loop_
_entity_poly.entity_id
_entity_poly.type
_entity_poly.pdbx_seq_one_letter_code
_entity_poly.pdbx_strand_id
1 'polypeptide(L)' 'MAEPIAYGESVLLIDSKERHYLVRMVEGGTFQYHRGVLPHAEIVGRDEGVTLLSSNGGPLT' A
#
# COMPACT_ATOMS: atom_id res chain seq x y z
N MET A 1 -5.29 -7.59 -17.85
CA MET A 1 -4.73 -8.02 -16.56
C MET A 1 -4.00 -6.81 -16.02
N ALA A 2 -4.28 -6.42 -14.78
CA ALA A 2 -3.44 -5.41 -14.12
C ALA A 2 -2.04 -6.02 -13.97
N GLU A 3 -1.01 -5.22 -14.19
CA GLU A 3 0.34 -5.69 -13.91
C GLU A 3 0.56 -5.65 -12.39
N PRO A 4 1.24 -6.65 -11.81
CA PRO A 4 1.52 -6.63 -10.39
C PRO A 4 2.44 -5.46 -10.05
N ILE A 5 2.16 -4.80 -8.93
CA ILE A 5 2.91 -3.63 -8.44
C ILE A 5 4.38 -4.00 -8.27
N ALA A 6 5.29 -3.18 -8.79
CA ALA A 6 6.73 -3.36 -8.68
C ALA A 6 7.40 -2.28 -7.82
N TYR A 7 8.63 -2.56 -7.37
CA TYR A 7 9.48 -1.55 -6.75
C TYR A 7 9.86 -0.45 -7.75
N GLY A 8 9.96 0.78 -7.27
CA GLY A 8 10.27 1.96 -8.06
C GLY A 8 9.03 2.72 -8.55
N GLU A 9 7.87 2.07 -8.60
CA GLU A 9 6.59 2.64 -9.02
C GLU A 9 5.91 3.47 -7.93
N SER A 10 5.01 4.36 -8.32
CA SER A 10 4.16 5.11 -7.39
C SER A 10 2.76 4.53 -7.42
N VAL A 11 2.26 4.13 -6.24
CA VAL A 11 0.90 3.59 -6.09
C VAL A 11 0.05 4.53 -5.25
N LEU A 12 -1.25 4.48 -5.47
CA LEU A 12 -2.23 5.20 -4.68
C LEU A 12 -2.78 4.26 -3.61
N LEU A 13 -2.57 4.58 -2.34
CA LEU A 13 -3.21 3.88 -1.23
C LEU A 13 -4.41 4.69 -0.74
N ILE A 14 -5.55 4.04 -0.60
CA ILE A 14 -6.82 4.62 -0.17
C ILE A 14 -7.23 4.00 1.16
N ASP A 15 -7.41 4.83 2.19
CA ASP A 15 -7.89 4.33 3.47
C ASP A 15 -9.43 4.26 3.54
N SER A 16 -9.96 3.71 4.64
CA SER A 16 -11.41 3.66 4.91
C SER A 16 -12.12 5.01 4.98
N LYS A 17 -11.38 6.13 5.00
CA LYS A 17 -11.88 7.51 5.02
C LYS A 17 -11.67 8.21 3.68
N GLU A 18 -11.41 7.44 2.61
CA GLU A 18 -11.17 7.94 1.26
C GLU A 18 -9.98 8.90 1.17
N ARG A 19 -9.00 8.76 2.08
CA ARG A 19 -7.76 9.53 2.02
C ARG A 19 -6.82 8.85 1.04
N HIS A 20 -6.38 9.63 0.07
CA HIS A 20 -5.47 9.21 -0.98
C HIS A 20 -4.02 9.51 -0.59
N TYR A 21 -3.19 8.48 -0.58
CA TYR A 21 -1.76 8.56 -0.30
C TYR A 21 -0.98 8.09 -1.52
N LEU A 22 -0.25 9.00 -2.17
CA LEU A 22 0.66 8.63 -3.24
C LEU A 22 1.99 8.18 -2.62
N VAL A 23 2.32 6.90 -2.78
CA VAL A 23 3.49 6.30 -2.14
C VAL A 23 4.37 5.65 -3.19
N ARG A 24 5.67 5.94 -3.14
CA ARG A 24 6.65 5.26 -3.98
C ARG A 24 7.06 3.94 -3.32
N MET A 25 6.95 2.85 -4.06
CA MET A 25 7.40 1.54 -3.64
C MET A 25 8.93 1.51 -3.64
N VAL A 26 9.50 1.21 -2.48
CA VAL A 26 10.95 1.18 -2.24
C VAL A 26 11.26 -0.05 -1.41
N GLU A 27 12.31 -0.79 -1.78
CA GLU A 27 12.78 -1.95 -1.03
C GLU A 27 13.12 -1.58 0.42
N GLY A 28 12.65 -2.40 1.37
CA GLY A 28 12.78 -2.11 2.81
C GLY A 28 11.95 -0.90 3.30
N GLY A 29 11.22 -0.22 2.41
CA GLY A 29 10.36 0.90 2.76
C GLY A 29 9.08 0.45 3.47
N THR A 30 8.47 1.37 4.20
CA THR A 30 7.23 1.15 4.94
C THR A 30 6.35 2.37 4.85
N PHE A 31 5.06 2.17 4.59
CA PHE A 31 4.05 3.21 4.68
C PHE A 31 3.54 3.30 6.12
N GLN A 32 3.67 4.47 6.74
CA GLN A 32 3.18 4.72 8.09
C GLN A 32 2.01 5.70 8.05
N TYR A 33 0.93 5.35 8.73
CA TYR A 33 -0.25 6.20 8.85
C TYR A 33 -0.93 6.03 10.20
N HIS A 34 -2.01 6.77 10.42
CA HIS A 34 -2.71 6.84 11.70
C HIS A 34 -3.24 5.49 12.23
N ARG A 35 -3.39 4.45 11.39
CA ARG A 35 -3.78 3.11 11.81
C ARG A 35 -2.64 2.09 11.70
N GLY A 36 -1.40 2.52 11.82
CA GLY A 36 -0.25 1.61 11.90
C GLY A 36 0.64 1.68 10.67
N VAL A 37 1.28 0.56 10.35
CA VAL A 37 2.29 0.50 9.30
C VAL A 37 1.97 -0.60 8.29
N LEU A 38 2.38 -0.41 7.04
CA LEU A 38 2.27 -1.38 5.96
C LEU A 38 3.61 -1.45 5.22
N PRO A 39 4.37 -2.55 5.33
CA PRO A 39 5.62 -2.72 4.59
C PRO A 39 5.38 -2.70 3.09
N HIS A 40 6.25 -2.04 2.32
CA HIS A 40 6.11 -2.01 0.85
C HIS A 40 6.19 -3.42 0.23
N ALA A 41 6.93 -4.33 0.87
CA ALA A 41 7.03 -5.72 0.45
C ALA A 41 5.70 -6.49 0.50
N GLU A 42 4.70 -6.01 1.27
CA GLU A 42 3.36 -6.62 1.27
C GLU A 42 2.47 -6.13 0.12
N ILE A 43 2.81 -4.97 -0.45
CA ILE A 43 2.10 -4.32 -1.57
C ILE A 43 2.68 -4.81 -2.91
N VAL A 44 4.01 -4.84 -3.01
CA VAL A 44 4.72 -5.27 -4.22
C VAL A 44 4.39 -6.74 -4.53
N GLY A 45 4.13 -7.03 -5.80
CA GLY A 45 3.71 -8.33 -6.30
C GLY A 45 2.21 -8.59 -6.21
N ARG A 46 1.42 -7.66 -5.64
CA ARG A 46 -0.04 -7.69 -5.70
C ARG A 46 -0.55 -6.96 -6.93
N ASP A 47 -1.72 -7.38 -7.40
CA ASP A 47 -2.46 -6.64 -8.41
C ASP A 47 -3.06 -5.36 -7.81
N GLU A 48 -3.32 -4.38 -8.65
CA GLU A 48 -4.01 -3.14 -8.27
C GLU A 48 -5.43 -3.42 -7.73
N GLY A 49 -5.87 -2.60 -6.76
CA GLY A 49 -7.21 -2.69 -6.17
C GLY A 49 -7.38 -3.76 -5.08
N VAL A 50 -6.28 -4.37 -4.62
CA VAL A 50 -6.28 -5.29 -3.48
C VAL A 50 -6.33 -4.52 -2.16
N THR A 51 -7.25 -4.91 -1.27
CA THR A 51 -7.26 -4.41 0.10
C THR A 51 -6.28 -5.18 0.99
N LEU A 52 -5.36 -4.46 1.62
CA LEU A 52 -4.41 -4.95 2.63
C LEU A 52 -4.74 -4.41 4.02
N LEU A 53 -4.24 -5.09 5.05
CA LEU A 53 -4.39 -4.67 6.44
C LEU A 53 -3.07 -4.16 6.97
N SER A 54 -3.10 -3.00 7.60
CA SER A 54 -1.97 -2.50 8.38
C SER A 54 -1.77 -3.31 9.66
N SER A 55 -0.63 -3.09 10.34
CA SER A 55 -0.35 -3.76 11.62
C SER A 55 -1.41 -3.53 12.71
N ASN A 56 -2.19 -2.44 12.66
CA ASN A 56 -3.31 -2.21 13.59
C ASN A 56 -4.69 -2.51 12.96
N GLY A 57 -4.74 -3.33 11.91
CA GLY A 57 -5.97 -3.80 11.27
C GLY A 57 -6.74 -2.72 10.51
N GLY A 58 -6.08 -1.65 10.07
CA GLY A 58 -6.70 -0.66 9.20
C GLY A 58 -6.67 -1.12 7.73
N PRO A 59 -7.81 -1.09 7.02
CA PRO A 59 -7.82 -1.44 5.61
C PRO A 59 -7.21 -0.32 4.75
N LEU A 60 -6.45 -0.72 3.74
CA LEU A 60 -5.88 0.12 2.68
C LEU A 60 -6.09 -0.58 1.35
N THR A 61 -6.63 0.11 0.36
CA THR A 61 -6.81 -0.39 -1.02
C THR A 61 -5.91 0.35 -1.98
#